data_AF-A0A102DFU1-F1
#
_entry.id   AF-A0A102DFU1-F1
#
_cell.length_a   1.000
_cell.length_b   1.000
_cell.length_c   1.000
_cell.angle_alpha   90.00
_cell.angle_beta   90.00
_cell.angle_gamma   90.00
#
_symmetry.space_group_name_H-M   'P 1'
#
loop_
_entity.id
_entity.type
_entity.pdbx_description
1 polymer ?
#
loop_
_entity_poly.entity_id
_entity_poly.type
_entity_poly.pdbx_seq_one_letter_code
_entity_poly.pdbx_strand_id
1 'polypeptide(L)'
;MADTPHTPAHEELESLRVDVEYPEHLARATASTAEFDHNKSLLVKKRKTPCFKCGGKEHLEVHHFIIEWSEWNNADPAKVLGLMHHFDIYGDAALLGEKPVATPDDLRNLMVLCVACHRGAGLGIHQVPVPFWFADLVKRDGAIVLKPAHAKES
;
A
#
# COMPACT_ATOMS: atom_id res chain seq x y z
N MET A 1 38.78 24.82 -6.48
CA MET A 1 37.73 23.81 -6.24
C MET A 1 36.91 23.76 -7.52
N ALA A 2 36.78 22.59 -8.15
CA ALA A 2 35.92 22.47 -9.33
C ALA A 2 34.46 22.59 -8.87
N ASP A 3 33.68 23.40 -9.57
CA ASP A 3 32.26 23.58 -9.31
C ASP A 3 31.56 22.23 -9.50
N THR A 4 30.87 21.73 -8.48
CA THR A 4 30.15 20.46 -8.58
C THR A 4 28.96 20.66 -9.51
N PRO A 5 28.81 19.88 -10.60
CA PRO A 5 27.66 20.02 -11.47
C PRO A 5 26.37 19.72 -10.70
N HIS A 6 25.42 20.65 -10.75
CA HIS A 6 24.08 20.51 -10.17
C HIS A 6 23.06 20.30 -11.28
N THR A 7 22.15 19.34 -11.10
CA THR A 7 20.96 19.20 -11.96
C THR A 7 19.88 20.18 -11.47
N PRO A 8 19.37 21.08 -12.32
CA PRO A 8 18.27 21.96 -11.96
C PRO A 8 16.99 21.18 -11.60
N ALA A 9 16.12 21.79 -10.78
CA ALA A 9 14.79 21.26 -10.55
C ALA A 9 14.04 21.15 -11.88
N HIS A 10 13.43 19.99 -12.13
CA HIS A 10 12.66 19.72 -13.32
C HIS A 10 11.48 18.83 -12.96
N GLU A 11 10.47 18.88 -13.82
CA GLU A 11 9.37 17.93 -13.80
C GLU A 11 9.70 16.80 -14.77
N GLU A 12 9.40 15.57 -14.34
CA GLU A 12 9.54 14.38 -15.16
C GLU A 12 8.17 13.72 -15.30
N LEU A 13 7.82 13.39 -16.54
CA LEU A 13 6.62 12.62 -16.87
C LEU A 13 7.06 11.26 -17.39
N GLU A 14 6.75 10.20 -16.64
CA GLU A 14 7.08 8.83 -16.99
C GLU A 14 5.82 8.05 -17.40
N SER A 15 5.96 7.16 -18.39
CA SER A 15 4.94 6.17 -18.75
C SER A 15 5.48 4.77 -18.51
N LEU A 16 4.86 4.04 -17.57
CA LEU A 16 5.22 2.67 -17.22
C LEU A 16 4.16 1.69 -17.73
N ARG A 17 4.62 0.60 -18.36
CA ARG A 17 3.78 -0.55 -18.70
C ARG A 17 4.26 -1.74 -17.88
N VAL A 18 3.34 -2.36 -17.15
CA VAL A 18 3.60 -3.58 -16.38
C VAL A 18 2.74 -4.70 -16.95
N ASP A 19 3.35 -5.85 -17.18
CA ASP A 19 2.68 -7.09 -17.57
C ASP A 19 2.77 -8.07 -16.40
N VAL A 20 1.64 -8.53 -15.89
CA VAL A 20 1.54 -9.36 -14.68
C VAL A 20 0.61 -10.52 -14.94
N GLU A 21 1.11 -11.73 -14.67
CA GLU A 21 0.31 -12.95 -14.71
C GLU A 21 -0.24 -13.25 -13.31
N TYR A 22 -1.54 -13.03 -13.13
CA TYR A 22 -2.21 -13.37 -11.89
C TYR A 22 -2.65 -14.84 -11.89
N PRO A 23 -2.48 -15.57 -10.78
CA PRO A 23 -2.96 -16.95 -10.67
C PRO A 23 -4.49 -16.96 -10.61
N GLU A 24 -5.10 -18.13 -10.87
CA GLU A 24 -6.54 -18.29 -10.63
C GLU A 24 -6.86 -18.01 -9.15
N HIS A 25 -7.91 -17.25 -8.91
CA HIS A 25 -8.37 -16.88 -7.58
C HIS A 25 -9.89 -16.65 -7.58
N LEU A 26 -10.53 -16.80 -6.42
CA LEU A 26 -11.95 -16.50 -6.26
C LEU A 26 -12.28 -15.03 -6.59
N ALA A 27 -13.49 -14.73 -7.02
CA ALA A 27 -13.88 -13.32 -7.19
C ALA A 27 -13.91 -12.61 -5.82
N ARG A 28 -13.45 -11.35 -5.77
CA ARG A 28 -13.45 -10.57 -4.51
C ARG A 28 -14.84 -10.44 -3.87
N ALA A 29 -15.89 -10.38 -4.69
CA ALA A 29 -17.28 -10.31 -4.24
C ALA A 29 -17.73 -11.51 -3.38
N THR A 30 -17.03 -12.64 -3.49
CA THR A 30 -17.26 -13.86 -2.70
C THR A 30 -16.16 -14.10 -1.66
N ALA A 31 -15.17 -13.19 -1.55
CA ALA A 31 -13.92 -13.43 -0.83
C ALA A 31 -13.66 -12.48 0.37
N SER A 32 -14.64 -11.65 0.79
CA SER A 32 -14.54 -11.04 2.12
C SER A 32 -14.61 -12.17 3.14
N THR A 33 -13.46 -12.53 3.70
CA THR A 33 -13.39 -13.56 4.72
C THR A 33 -13.79 -12.97 6.06
N ALA A 34 -14.25 -13.84 6.97
CA ALA A 34 -14.49 -13.43 8.35
C ALA A 34 -13.22 -12.84 9.01
N GLU A 35 -12.03 -13.27 8.57
CA GLU A 35 -10.74 -12.74 9.02
C GLU A 35 -10.52 -11.30 8.53
N PHE A 36 -10.73 -11.03 7.24
CA PHE A 36 -10.61 -9.67 6.70
C PHE A 36 -11.57 -8.70 7.38
N ASP A 37 -12.84 -9.09 7.52
CA ASP A 37 -13.85 -8.23 8.16
C ASP A 37 -13.54 -7.97 9.63
N HIS A 38 -13.04 -8.99 10.34
CA HIS A 38 -12.57 -8.84 11.72
C HIS A 38 -11.39 -7.87 11.82
N ASN A 39 -10.34 -8.09 11.03
CA ASN A 39 -9.12 -7.30 11.06
C ASN A 39 -9.36 -5.86 10.58
N LYS A 40 -10.21 -5.66 9.56
CA LYS A 40 -10.68 -4.34 9.14
C LYS A 40 -11.41 -3.61 10.26
N SER A 41 -12.32 -4.29 10.96
CA SER A 41 -13.01 -3.71 12.11
C SER A 41 -12.04 -3.36 13.25
N LEU A 42 -11.06 -4.23 13.52
CA LEU A 42 -10.00 -3.98 14.50
C LEU A 42 -9.20 -2.71 14.15
N LEU A 43 -8.70 -2.60 12.93
CA LEU A 43 -7.90 -1.45 12.48
C LEU A 43 -8.71 -0.16 12.46
N VAL A 44 -9.85 -0.16 11.76
CA VAL A 44 -10.61 1.08 11.50
C VAL A 44 -11.46 1.51 12.69
N LYS A 45 -12.18 0.59 13.33
CA LYS A 45 -13.15 0.94 14.38
C LYS A 45 -12.55 0.92 15.77
N LYS A 46 -11.78 -0.12 16.10
CA LYS A 46 -11.24 -0.31 17.47
C LYS A 46 -9.96 0.47 17.70
N ARG A 47 -8.96 0.31 16.82
CA ARG A 47 -7.67 1.03 16.91
C ARG A 47 -7.77 2.46 16.39
N LYS A 48 -8.81 2.78 15.59
CA LYS A 48 -9.00 4.08 14.94
C LYS A 48 -7.74 4.49 14.15
N THR A 49 -7.10 3.50 13.53
CA THR A 49 -5.88 3.68 12.76
C THR A 49 -6.17 4.65 11.61
N PRO A 50 -5.44 5.76 11.49
CA PRO A 50 -5.62 6.69 10.38
C PRO A 50 -5.06 6.12 9.08
N CYS A 51 -5.32 6.78 7.95
CA CYS A 51 -4.62 6.54 6.70
C CYS A 51 -3.11 6.59 6.95
N PHE A 52 -2.40 5.51 6.61
CA PHE A 52 -0.96 5.37 6.79
C PHE A 52 -0.19 6.49 6.09
N LYS A 53 -0.68 6.95 4.93
CA LYS A 53 -0.01 7.97 4.13
C LYS A 53 -0.26 9.41 4.57
N CYS A 54 -1.52 9.80 4.75
CA CYS A 54 -1.86 11.21 4.98
C CYS A 54 -2.36 11.52 6.40
N GLY A 55 -2.52 10.51 7.26
CA GLY A 55 -3.08 10.69 8.61
C GLY A 55 -4.58 10.98 8.66
N GLY A 56 -5.26 11.10 7.51
CA GLY A 56 -6.70 11.31 7.41
C GLY A 56 -7.51 10.16 8.03
N LYS A 57 -8.72 10.47 8.51
CA LYS A 57 -9.59 9.50 9.21
C LYS A 57 -10.92 9.25 8.50
N GLU A 58 -11.10 9.84 7.34
CA GLU A 58 -12.31 9.75 6.54
C GLU A 58 -12.10 8.83 5.33
N HIS A 59 -13.19 8.21 4.87
CA HIS A 59 -13.20 7.35 3.69
C HIS A 59 -12.08 6.30 3.70
N LEU A 60 -11.93 5.60 4.83
CA LEU A 60 -10.88 4.61 5.04
C LEU A 60 -11.22 3.26 4.40
N GLU A 61 -10.21 2.69 3.75
CA GLU A 61 -10.16 1.36 3.17
C GLU A 61 -8.98 0.60 3.82
N VAL A 62 -8.97 -0.73 3.66
CA VAL A 62 -7.89 -1.60 4.12
C VAL A 62 -7.32 -2.32 2.91
N HIS A 63 -6.02 -2.15 2.70
CA HIS A 63 -5.21 -2.61 1.58
C HIS A 63 -4.37 -3.82 1.99
N HIS A 64 -4.16 -4.76 1.07
CA HIS A 64 -3.28 -5.91 1.21
C HIS A 64 -1.83 -5.51 0.83
N PHE A 65 -1.01 -5.19 1.82
CA PHE A 65 0.24 -4.43 1.67
C PHE A 65 1.43 -5.19 1.09
N ILE A 66 1.79 -6.33 1.67
CA ILE A 66 2.98 -7.10 1.26
C ILE A 66 2.66 -8.00 0.08
N ILE A 67 1.47 -8.60 0.09
CA ILE A 67 0.99 -9.48 -0.95
C ILE A 67 -0.47 -9.22 -1.22
N GLU A 68 -0.81 -8.95 -2.48
CA GLU A 68 -2.17 -8.75 -2.91
C GLU A 68 -2.99 -10.04 -2.76
N TRP A 69 -4.27 -9.88 -2.46
CA TRP A 69 -5.19 -11.00 -2.32
C TRP A 69 -5.19 -11.91 -3.57
N SER A 70 -5.12 -11.33 -4.77
CA SER A 70 -5.13 -12.05 -6.04
C SER A 70 -3.85 -12.84 -6.32
N GLU A 71 -2.75 -12.54 -5.63
CA GLU A 71 -1.45 -13.21 -5.80
C GLU A 71 -1.18 -14.27 -4.75
N TRP A 72 -2.06 -14.40 -3.75
CA TRP A 72 -1.83 -15.30 -2.62
C TRP A 72 -1.57 -16.75 -3.04
N ASN A 73 -2.24 -17.23 -4.09
CA ASN A 73 -2.06 -18.60 -4.59
C ASN A 73 -0.66 -18.87 -5.17
N ASN A 74 0.11 -17.83 -5.52
CA ASN A 74 1.51 -17.91 -5.93
C ASN A 74 2.49 -17.68 -4.77
N ALA A 75 2.01 -17.19 -3.62
CA ALA A 75 2.86 -16.75 -2.52
C ALA A 75 3.38 -17.93 -1.68
N ASP A 76 4.64 -17.82 -1.24
CA ASP A 76 5.19 -18.67 -0.17
C ASP A 76 4.94 -17.97 1.17
N PRO A 77 4.06 -18.53 2.04
CA PRO A 77 3.70 -17.86 3.29
C PRO A 77 4.87 -17.59 4.24
N ALA A 78 5.93 -18.40 4.19
CA ALA A 78 7.12 -18.17 5.03
C ALA A 78 7.91 -16.95 4.54
N LYS A 79 7.98 -16.72 3.23
CA LYS A 79 8.60 -15.52 2.66
C LYS A 79 7.77 -14.27 2.95
N VAL A 80 6.45 -14.40 2.91
CA VAL A 80 5.54 -13.30 3.30
C VAL A 80 5.77 -12.91 4.76
N LEU A 81 5.85 -13.90 5.67
CA LEU A 81 6.18 -13.64 7.07
C LEU A 81 7.55 -12.94 7.23
N GLY A 82 8.57 -13.39 6.50
CA GLY A 82 9.88 -12.72 6.48
C GLY A 82 9.79 -11.24 6.11
N LEU A 83 9.00 -10.90 5.09
CA LEU A 83 8.76 -9.50 4.70
C LEU A 83 7.97 -8.73 5.76
N MET A 84 6.99 -9.34 6.43
CA MET A 84 6.23 -8.70 7.52
C MET A 84 7.12 -8.27 8.69
N HIS A 85 8.20 -8.99 8.99
CA HIS A 85 9.18 -8.58 10.00
C HIS A 85 9.97 -7.33 9.59
N HIS A 86 10.22 -7.16 8.28
CA HIS A 86 10.91 -5.97 7.76
C HIS A 86 9.97 -4.76 7.67
N PHE A 87 8.68 -5.01 7.42
CA PHE A 87 7.67 -4.00 7.16
C PHE A 87 6.57 -3.99 8.22
N ASP A 88 6.97 -3.95 9.50
CA ASP A 88 6.05 -3.98 10.63
C ASP A 88 5.41 -2.60 10.92
N ILE A 89 4.59 -2.12 9.98
CA ILE A 89 4.07 -0.75 9.95
C ILE A 89 3.18 -0.39 11.16
N TYR A 90 2.65 -1.37 11.88
CA TYR A 90 1.79 -1.18 13.05
C TYR A 90 2.28 -1.92 14.31
N GLY A 91 3.42 -2.60 14.25
CA GLY A 91 3.92 -3.43 15.37
C GLY A 91 3.26 -4.81 15.49
N ASP A 92 2.41 -5.20 14.52
CA ASP A 92 1.66 -6.46 14.57
C ASP A 92 2.56 -7.68 14.32
N ALA A 93 3.65 -7.54 13.56
CA ALA A 93 4.63 -8.62 13.38
C ALA A 93 5.41 -8.87 14.67
N ALA A 94 5.80 -7.83 15.41
CA ALA A 94 6.41 -7.97 16.73
C ALA A 94 5.44 -8.61 17.75
N LEU A 95 4.15 -8.31 17.67
CA LEU A 95 3.14 -8.86 18.58
C LEU A 95 2.80 -10.33 18.29
N LEU A 96 2.69 -10.72 17.03
CA LEU A 96 2.29 -12.06 16.62
C LEU A 96 3.48 -13.01 16.43
N GLY A 97 4.70 -12.47 16.32
CA GLY A 97 5.94 -13.23 16.15
C GLY A 97 5.86 -14.21 14.99
N GLU A 98 6.34 -15.43 15.23
CA GLU A 98 6.46 -16.51 14.25
C GLU A 98 5.14 -17.26 13.97
N LYS A 99 4.00 -16.71 14.38
CA LYS A 99 2.71 -17.34 14.07
C LYS A 99 2.58 -17.48 12.53
N PRO A 100 2.31 -18.69 11.99
CA PRO A 100 2.20 -18.88 10.55
C PRO A 100 1.15 -17.97 9.92
N VAL A 101 1.47 -17.41 8.76
CA VAL A 101 0.53 -16.67 7.90
C VAL A 101 -0.22 -17.70 7.06
N ALA A 102 -1.54 -17.79 7.22
CA ALA A 102 -2.34 -18.78 6.51
C ALA A 102 -3.13 -18.20 5.33
N THR A 103 -3.36 -16.90 5.33
CA THR A 103 -4.21 -16.20 4.37
C THR A 103 -3.60 -14.83 4.05
N PRO A 104 -3.96 -14.19 2.93
CA PRO A 104 -3.54 -12.82 2.65
C PRO A 104 -4.23 -11.82 3.60
N ASP A 105 -5.28 -12.23 4.31
CA ASP A 105 -6.07 -11.37 5.21
C ASP A 105 -5.46 -11.24 6.63
N ASP A 106 -4.30 -11.88 6.85
CA ASP A 106 -3.54 -11.76 8.09
C ASP A 106 -3.29 -10.28 8.43
N LEU A 107 -3.52 -9.91 9.69
CA LEU A 107 -3.44 -8.53 10.16
C LEU A 107 -2.11 -7.84 9.80
N ARG A 108 -1.00 -8.58 9.78
CA ARG A 108 0.33 -8.08 9.43
C ARG A 108 0.45 -7.66 7.96
N ASN A 109 -0.42 -8.16 7.10
CA ASN A 109 -0.50 -7.81 5.67
C ASN A 109 -1.42 -6.62 5.41
N LEU A 110 -2.06 -6.03 6.42
CA LEU A 110 -3.12 -5.05 6.19
C LEU A 110 -2.65 -3.63 6.51
N MET A 111 -2.85 -2.71 5.55
CA MET A 111 -2.55 -1.29 5.67
C MET A 111 -3.82 -0.45 5.53
N VAL A 112 -4.04 0.51 6.43
CA VAL A 112 -5.16 1.45 6.34
C VAL A 112 -4.81 2.61 5.42
N LEU A 113 -5.64 2.87 4.42
CA LEU A 113 -5.48 3.99 3.48
C LEU A 113 -6.82 4.67 3.24
N CYS A 114 -6.83 6.00 3.05
CA CYS A 114 -8.02 6.66 2.51
C CYS A 114 -8.14 6.36 1.01
N VAL A 115 -9.35 6.47 0.45
CA VAL A 115 -9.63 6.22 -0.99
C VAL A 115 -8.61 6.91 -1.91
N ALA A 116 -8.23 8.16 -1.63
CA ALA A 116 -7.25 8.89 -2.44
C ALA A 116 -5.85 8.28 -2.39
N CYS A 117 -5.38 7.86 -1.20
CA CYS A 117 -4.06 7.25 -1.03
C CYS A 117 -4.01 5.76 -1.42
N HIS A 118 -5.17 5.12 -1.53
CA HIS A 118 -5.30 3.73 -1.95
C HIS A 118 -5.37 3.61 -3.48
N ARG A 119 -6.34 4.29 -4.10
CA ARG A 119 -6.69 4.14 -5.53
C ARG A 119 -6.83 5.44 -6.30
N GLY A 120 -6.45 6.59 -5.71
CA GLY A 120 -6.49 7.87 -6.39
C GLY A 120 -5.53 7.91 -7.59
N ALA A 121 -6.00 8.38 -8.74
CA ALA A 121 -5.19 8.44 -9.95
C ALA A 121 -3.97 9.37 -9.74
N GLY A 122 -2.76 8.85 -9.98
CA GLY A 122 -1.50 9.57 -9.76
C GLY A 122 -1.08 9.75 -8.29
N LEU A 123 -1.82 9.19 -7.33
CA LEU A 123 -1.54 9.35 -5.88
C LEU A 123 -1.59 8.04 -5.09
N GLY A 124 -2.44 7.11 -5.52
CA GLY A 124 -2.74 5.88 -4.82
C GLY A 124 -1.63 4.85 -4.94
N ILE A 125 -1.46 4.01 -3.92
CA ILE A 125 -0.42 2.97 -3.90
C ILE A 125 -0.53 2.01 -5.11
N HIS A 126 -1.74 1.76 -5.62
CA HIS A 126 -1.94 0.97 -6.84
C HIS A 126 -1.72 1.72 -8.16
N GLN A 127 -1.44 3.03 -8.12
CA GLN A 127 -1.39 3.90 -9.30
C GLN A 127 -0.01 4.47 -9.56
N VAL A 128 0.89 4.40 -8.58
CA VAL A 128 2.24 4.95 -8.69
C VAL A 128 3.29 3.91 -8.28
N PRO A 129 4.46 3.88 -8.94
CA PRO A 129 5.57 3.06 -8.47
C PRO A 129 5.94 3.34 -7.01
N VAL A 130 6.21 2.28 -6.25
CA VAL A 130 6.50 2.34 -4.81
C VAL A 130 7.58 3.37 -4.43
N PRO A 131 8.70 3.53 -5.18
CA PRO A 131 9.70 4.55 -4.85
C PRO A 131 9.14 5.98 -4.84
N PHE A 132 8.29 6.33 -5.81
CA PHE A 132 7.66 7.66 -5.87
C PHE A 132 6.58 7.82 -4.80
N TRP A 133 5.86 6.74 -4.48
CA TRP A 133 4.86 6.75 -3.41
C TRP A 133 5.50 7.00 -2.04
N PHE A 134 6.63 6.36 -1.74
CA PHE A 134 7.39 6.62 -0.52
C PHE A 134 8.03 8.01 -0.52
N ALA A 135 8.54 8.49 -1.66
CA ALA A 135 9.05 9.85 -1.75
C ALA A 135 7.96 10.89 -1.43
N ASP A 136 6.72 10.69 -1.88
CA ASP A 136 5.60 11.57 -1.54
C ASP A 136 5.13 11.42 -0.09
N LEU A 137 5.27 10.23 0.51
CA LEU A 137 4.98 9.97 1.92
C LEU A 137 5.89 10.78 2.86
N VAL A 138 7.19 10.85 2.56
CA VAL A 138 8.21 11.46 3.44
C VAL A 138 8.59 12.88 3.03
N LYS A 139 7.85 13.48 2.08
CA LYS A 139 8.14 14.81 1.57
C LYS A 139 8.01 15.87 2.68
N ARG A 140 8.76 16.96 2.52
CA ARG A 140 8.61 18.14 3.37
C ARG A 140 7.25 18.79 3.15
N ASP A 141 6.74 19.49 4.16
CA ASP A 141 5.53 20.30 4.02
C ASP A 141 5.66 21.28 2.84
N GLY A 142 4.60 21.36 2.03
CA GLY A 142 4.55 22.18 0.83
C GLY A 142 5.28 21.61 -0.39
N ALA A 143 6.06 20.53 -0.26
CA ALA A 143 6.67 19.87 -1.40
C ALA A 143 5.61 19.11 -2.23
N ILE A 144 5.81 19.08 -3.54
CA ILE A 144 5.01 18.32 -4.49
C ILE A 144 5.92 17.28 -5.10
N VAL A 145 5.64 16.00 -4.83
CA VAL A 145 6.35 14.86 -5.43
C VAL A 145 5.44 14.17 -6.44
N LEU A 146 4.22 13.83 -6.01
CA LEU A 146 3.18 13.30 -6.89
C LEU A 146 2.12 14.37 -7.20
N LYS A 147 1.69 14.39 -8.46
CA LYS A 147 0.57 15.21 -8.92
C LYS A 147 -0.63 14.27 -9.21
N PRO A 148 -1.85 14.63 -8.80
CA PRO A 148 -3.03 13.88 -9.21
C PRO A 148 -3.11 13.84 -10.74
N ALA A 149 -3.47 12.69 -11.31
CA ALA A 149 -3.74 12.64 -12.74
C ALA A 149 -4.93 13.57 -13.03
N HIS A 150 -4.77 14.47 -14.01
CA HIS A 150 -5.89 15.26 -14.50
C HIS A 150 -6.97 14.31 -15.01
N ALA A 151 -8.22 14.52 -14.58
CA ALA A 151 -9.34 13.88 -15.25
C ALA A 151 -9.23 14.23 -16.73
N LYS A 152 -9.17 13.23 -17.62
CA LYS A 152 -9.34 13.51 -19.04
C LYS A 152 -10.70 14.20 -19.17
N GLU A 153 -10.70 15.44 -19.66
CA GLU A 153 -11.92 16.04 -20.18
C GLU A 153 -12.44 15.08 -21.26
N SER A 154 -13.61 14.49 -21.00
CA SER A 154 -14.32 13.59 -21.89
C SER A 154 -14.98 14.35 -23.03
#